data_AF-A0A382SM72-F1
#
_entry.id   AF-A0A382SM72-F1
#
_cell.length_a   1.000
_cell.length_b   1.000
_cell.length_c   1.000
_cell.angle_alpha   90.00
_cell.angle_beta   90.00
_cell.angle_gamma   90.00
#
_symmetry.space_group_name_H-M   'P 1'
#
loop_
_entity.id
_entity.type
_entity.pdbx_description
1 polymer ?
#
loop_
_entity_poly.entity_id
_entity_poly.type
_entity_poly.pdbx_seq_one_letter_code
_entity_poly.pdbx_strand_id
1 'polypeptide(L)'
;LNPGDIHCDRQNLVYVAEQGTPTGVAPNGISIFSESGELVSRFRGRDKGFSQPHGISTDSRGNIYTAELSSPEYGGGKTVLKFAKI
;
A
#
# COMPACT_ATOMS: atom_id res chain seq x y z
N LEU A 1 1.89 -9.38 -9.01
CA LEU A 1 1.37 -8.35 -8.09
C LEU A 1 0.09 -7.82 -8.70
N ASN A 2 -0.95 -7.62 -7.88
CA ASN A 2 -2.26 -7.14 -8.32
C ASN A 2 -2.44 -5.72 -7.75
N PRO A 3 -2.00 -4.67 -8.47
CA PRO A 3 -2.13 -3.31 -7.98
C PRO A 3 -3.61 -2.94 -7.82
N GLY A 4 -3.95 -2.34 -6.69
CA GLY A 4 -5.29 -1.83 -6.41
C GLY A 4 -5.48 -0.39 -6.88
N ASP A 5 -4.54 0.48 -6.53
CA ASP A 5 -4.61 1.91 -6.77
C ASP A 5 -3.21 2.54 -6.79
N ILE A 6 -3.12 3.75 -7.32
CA ILE A 6 -1.90 4.52 -7.50
C ILE A 6 -2.11 5.98 -7.10
N HIS A 7 -1.13 6.56 -6.41
CA HIS A 7 -1.12 7.97 -6.03
C HIS A 7 0.24 8.59 -6.32
N CYS A 8 0.26 9.78 -6.93
CA CYS A 8 1.47 10.57 -7.10
C CYS A 8 1.43 11.75 -6.12
N ASP A 9 2.52 11.97 -5.38
CA ASP A 9 2.64 13.12 -4.46
C ASP A 9 3.30 14.34 -5.12
N ARG A 10 3.52 15.40 -4.34
CA ARG A 10 4.15 16.65 -4.81
C ARG A 10 5.69 16.59 -4.83
N GLN A 11 6.27 15.47 -4.43
CA GLN A 11 7.70 15.23 -4.39
C GLN A 11 8.14 14.22 -5.46
N ASN A 12 7.29 14.00 -6.48
CA ASN A 12 7.55 13.12 -7.61
C ASN A 12 7.75 11.64 -7.19
N LEU A 13 7.06 11.22 -6.12
CA LEU A 13 6.96 9.83 -5.72
C LEU A 13 5.63 9.24 -6.15
N VAL A 14 5.67 8.00 -6.60
CA VAL A 14 4.54 7.21 -7.07
C VAL A 14 4.30 6.06 -6.10
N TYR A 15 3.17 6.09 -5.42
CA TYR A 15 2.77 5.10 -4.42
C TYR A 15 1.78 4.14 -5.04
N VAL A 16 2.03 2.84 -4.92
CA VAL A 16 1.16 1.79 -5.45
C VAL A 16 0.66 0.94 -4.29
N ALA A 17 -0.66 0.85 -4.14
CA ALA A 17 -1.31 -0.14 -3.28
C ALA A 17 -1.22 -1.50 -3.96
N GLU A 18 -0.62 -2.47 -3.30
CA GLU A 18 -0.26 -3.75 -3.88
C GLU A 18 -1.02 -4.86 -3.18
N GLN A 19 -2.06 -5.36 -3.84
CA GLN A 19 -2.66 -6.63 -3.46
C GLN A 19 -1.70 -7.70 -3.98
N GLY A 20 -1.12 -8.47 -3.07
CA GLY A 20 -0.28 -9.61 -3.33
C GLY A 20 -0.91 -10.65 -4.26
N THR A 21 -0.25 -11.77 -4.44
CA THR A 21 -0.85 -12.86 -5.22
C THR A 21 -1.86 -13.63 -4.37
N PRO A 22 -2.96 -14.15 -4.94
CA PRO A 22 -3.88 -15.03 -4.21
C PRO A 22 -3.18 -16.28 -3.65
N THR A 23 -2.05 -16.67 -4.23
CA THR A 23 -1.19 -17.75 -3.76
C THR A 23 -0.40 -17.42 -2.50
N GLY A 24 -0.42 -16.16 -2.03
CA GLY A 24 0.32 -15.69 -0.86
C GLY A 24 1.84 -15.52 -1.07
N VAL A 25 2.37 -15.89 -2.24
CA VAL A 25 3.81 -15.82 -2.57
C VAL A 25 4.33 -14.39 -2.49
N ALA A 26 3.57 -13.42 -3.00
CA ALA A 26 3.87 -12.01 -2.82
C ALA A 26 2.92 -11.43 -1.77
N PRO A 27 3.42 -10.87 -0.65
CA PRO A 27 2.58 -10.29 0.38
C PRO A 27 1.95 -8.96 -0.07
N ASN A 28 0.79 -8.65 0.52
CA ASN A 28 0.13 -7.35 0.41
C ASN A 28 1.01 -6.22 0.97
N GLY A 29 0.89 -5.02 0.41
CA GLY A 29 1.54 -3.83 0.95
C GLY A 29 1.59 -2.65 0.01
N ILE A 30 2.69 -1.89 0.08
CA ILE A 30 2.89 -0.68 -0.71
C ILE A 30 4.26 -0.73 -1.38
N SER A 31 4.30 -0.34 -2.65
CA SER A 31 5.54 -0.01 -3.37
C SER A 31 5.58 1.50 -3.60
N ILE A 32 6.75 2.11 -3.42
CA ILE A 32 6.99 3.53 -3.71
C ILE A 32 8.06 3.59 -4.79
N PHE A 33 7.77 4.31 -5.87
CA PHE A 33 8.67 4.52 -7.00
C PHE A 33 8.99 5.99 -7.17
N SER A 34 10.09 6.29 -7.85
CA SER A 34 10.29 7.59 -8.47
C SER A 34 9.35 7.75 -9.68
N GLU A 35 9.14 8.97 -10.14
CA GLU A 35 8.46 9.23 -11.42
C GLU A 35 9.15 8.56 -12.64
N SER A 36 10.45 8.27 -12.57
CA SER A 36 11.16 7.52 -13.60
C SER A 36 10.92 6.00 -13.54
N GLY A 37 10.16 5.52 -12.55
CA GLY A 37 9.83 4.10 -12.36
C GLY A 37 10.85 3.31 -11.55
N GLU A 38 11.83 3.96 -10.92
CA GLU A 38 12.79 3.29 -10.05
C GLU A 38 12.13 2.99 -8.70
N LEU A 39 12.33 1.78 -8.17
CA LEU A 39 11.80 1.42 -6.86
C LEU A 39 12.58 2.15 -5.76
N VAL A 40 11.90 3.05 -5.04
CA VAL A 40 12.45 3.82 -3.92
C VAL A 40 12.33 3.04 -2.62
N SER A 41 11.15 2.47 -2.35
CA SER A 41 10.91 1.72 -1.12
C SER A 41 9.75 0.75 -1.26
N ARG A 42 9.68 -0.22 -0.34
CA ARG A 42 8.62 -1.22 -0.29
C ARG A 42 8.47 -1.74 1.13
N PHE A 43 7.22 -1.81 1.59
CA PHE A 43 6.89 -2.42 2.87
C PHE A 43 5.62 -3.24 2.71
N ARG A 44 5.67 -4.46 3.21
CA ARG A 44 4.67 -5.51 2.97
C ARG A 44 4.55 -6.41 4.19
N GLY A 45 3.47 -7.18 4.22
CA GLY A 45 3.27 -8.23 5.21
C GLY A 45 2.21 -7.91 6.26
N ARG A 46 1.63 -8.98 6.80
CA ARG A 46 0.60 -8.90 7.85
C ARG A 46 1.12 -8.29 9.14
N ASP A 47 2.40 -8.50 9.44
CA ASP A 47 3.10 -7.89 10.59
C ASP A 47 3.04 -6.36 10.55
N LYS A 48 2.83 -5.77 9.36
CA LYS A 48 2.65 -4.33 9.16
C LYS A 48 1.19 -3.89 9.07
N GLY A 49 0.25 -4.82 9.28
CA GLY A 49 -1.18 -4.57 9.25
C GLY A 49 -1.85 -4.72 7.88
N PHE A 50 -1.12 -5.05 6.81
CA PHE A 50 -1.72 -5.16 5.47
C PHE A 50 -2.67 -6.35 5.35
N SER A 51 -3.88 -6.06 4.90
CA SER A 51 -4.94 -7.04 4.61
C SER A 51 -5.13 -7.18 3.11
N GLN A 52 -5.55 -6.12 2.43
CA GLN A 52 -5.80 -6.09 0.99
C GLN A 52 -5.91 -4.61 0.56
N PRO A 53 -4.78 -3.90 0.45
CA PRO A 53 -4.77 -2.48 0.15
C PRO A 53 -5.37 -2.26 -1.24
N HIS A 54 -6.46 -1.50 -1.28
CA HIS A 54 -7.22 -1.23 -2.51
C HIS A 54 -7.20 0.24 -2.89
N GLY A 55 -7.16 1.16 -1.94
CA GLY A 55 -6.99 2.59 -2.20
C GLY A 55 -5.73 3.12 -1.51
N ILE A 56 -5.12 4.16 -2.06
CA ILE A 56 -3.94 4.80 -1.46
C ILE A 56 -3.96 6.32 -1.64
N SER A 57 -3.53 7.05 -0.62
CA SER A 57 -3.35 8.49 -0.70
C SER A 57 -2.29 8.97 0.29
N THR A 58 -1.80 10.19 0.11
CA THR A 58 -0.90 10.85 1.05
C THR A 58 -1.47 12.16 1.57
N ASP A 59 -1.07 12.57 2.78
CA ASP A 59 -1.29 13.93 3.26
C ASP A 59 -0.10 14.85 2.98
N SER A 60 -0.26 16.15 3.26
CA SER A 60 0.80 17.14 3.04
C SER A 60 2.04 16.95 3.91
N ARG A 61 1.99 16.08 4.93
CA ARG A 61 3.15 15.70 5.75
C ARG A 61 3.84 14.44 5.22
N GLY A 62 3.33 13.84 4.14
CA GLY A 62 3.85 12.61 3.55
C GLY A 62 3.46 11.36 4.33
N ASN A 63 2.43 11.41 5.19
CA ASN A 63 1.88 10.17 5.74
C ASN A 63 1.06 9.47 4.67
N ILE A 64 1.08 8.14 4.70
CA ILE A 64 0.39 7.30 3.72
C ILE A 64 -0.87 6.72 4.36
N TYR A 65 -1.97 6.74 3.64
CA TYR A 65 -3.24 6.16 4.04
C TYR A 65 -3.62 5.08 3.03
N THR A 66 -3.95 3.88 3.50
CA THR A 66 -4.48 2.81 2.64
C THR A 66 -5.88 2.42 3.06
N ALA A 67 -6.76 2.27 2.07
CA ALA A 67 -8.08 1.67 2.27
C ALA A 67 -7.98 0.16 2.05
N GLU A 68 -8.19 -0.63 3.10
CA GLU A 68 -8.05 -2.07 3.08
C GLU A 68 -9.41 -2.74 2.83
N LEU A 69 -9.45 -3.68 1.89
CA LEU A 69 -10.57 -4.60 1.77
C LEU A 69 -10.47 -5.70 2.82
N SER A 70 -11.65 -6.20 3.21
CA SER A 70 -11.76 -7.41 4.01
C SER A 70 -11.43 -8.60 3.13
N SER A 71 -10.55 -9.47 3.60
CA SER A 71 -10.39 -10.80 3.02
C SER A 71 -10.65 -11.87 4.10
N PRO A 72 -11.29 -13.00 3.75
CA PRO A 72 -11.58 -14.09 4.68
C PRO A 72 -10.32 -14.60 5.40
N GLU A 73 -9.18 -14.56 4.71
CA GLU A 73 -7.91 -15.03 5.24
C GLU A 73 -7.23 -14.01 6.17
N TYR A 74 -7.66 -12.74 6.18
CA TYR A 74 -7.07 -11.64 6.96
C TYR A 74 -7.94 -11.16 8.13
N GLY A 75 -9.18 -11.66 8.27
CA GLY A 75 -10.00 -11.52 9.48
C GLY A 75 -10.13 -10.07 9.97
N GLY A 76 -10.85 -9.22 9.24
CA GLY A 76 -11.06 -7.83 9.67
C GLY A 76 -11.88 -7.04 8.67
N GLY A 77 -12.71 -6.11 9.18
CA GLY A 77 -13.59 -5.26 8.38
C GLY A 77 -12.82 -4.29 7.46
N LYS A 78 -13.57 -3.54 6.65
CA LYS A 78 -13.00 -2.46 5.82
C LYS A 78 -12.37 -1.42 6.76
N THR A 79 -11.06 -1.23 6.67
CA THR A 79 -10.29 -0.33 7.56
C THR A 79 -9.45 0.65 6.75
N VAL A 80 -9.00 1.71 7.44
CA VAL A 80 -7.97 2.61 6.92
C VAL A 80 -6.73 2.46 7.78
N LEU A 81 -5.60 2.15 7.17
CA LEU A 81 -4.30 2.16 7.84
C LEU A 81 -3.61 3.50 7.59
N LYS A 82 -2.86 3.97 8.60
CA LYS A 82 -2.01 5.16 8.49
C LYS A 82 -0.56 4.77 8.76
N PHE A 83 0.33 5.08 7.81
CA PHE A 83 1.77 4.98 7.97
C PHE A 83 2.35 6.38 8.11
N ALA A 84 2.89 6.68 9.29
CA ALA A 84 3.44 7.99 9.57
C ALA A 84 4.87 8.12 9.03
N LYS A 85 5.17 9.26 8.40
CA LYS A 85 6.54 9.62 8.06
C LYS A 85 7.25 10.06 9.34
N ILE A 86 8.36 9.39 9.68
CA ILE A 86 9.23 9.73 10.82
C ILE A 86 10.31 10.70 10.34
#